data_AF-A0A1C3E3Q3-F1
#
_entry.id   AF-A0A1C3E3Q3-F1
#
_cell.length_a   1.000
_cell.length_b   1.000
_cell.length_c   1.000
_cell.angle_alpha   90.00
_cell.angle_beta   90.00
_cell.angle_gamma   90.00
#
_symmetry.space_group_name_H-M   'P 1'
#
loop_
_entity.id
_entity.type
_entity.pdbx_description
1 polymer ?
#
loop_
_entity_poly.entity_id
_entity_poly.type
_entity_poly.pdbx_seq_one_letter_code
_entity_poly.pdbx_strand_id
1 'polypeptide(L)'
;MGLLRFVVDSEEILKDWPEVYHGYLAGPDGRIFPSRMEVEGNVLGCRRNTSESGKFHIAWPVAGHGRLLLCTGSLPERQEPYVLALELARGKIVQLRDQASQWELSGLRIPVNYYDLLKQAQAHFRQAVLEDDLSRMCELASQAIVSACDAAKELGQAYSRQALASRQQRYPHLPAILGIELEHAAPHENWSLITSPFNSACLRLDWKEVEPQEGDYSWELTDQQLEWCESRKMVVRAGPLLDFGPGGLPGWLAPWEHDPFNLQSFICDFIETAMLRYQGRVRLWEIATRFNTGGALKLPEDQRLALLARVLDIARQVDEESQLILRVDQPWGDYMAKGQHRLSPIQTVDALVRSGVGLSGANLEIAVGYQPASTQHRDLLDFSRLIDLWGGLGIPLHVTLSCPSAGIADLETTTETGVDPRLWKNGPSESEQADWATQIMQLLIAKPAVVGVTWKHLNDATPHSLPHSGLWDAQSQPKEIFQRLKKLNS
;
A
#
# COMPACT_ATOMS: atom_id res chain seq x y z
N MET A 1 -11.21 26.95 -12.60
CA MET A 1 -10.19 26.50 -11.62
C MET A 1 -10.86 26.51 -10.27
N GLY A 2 -10.99 25.34 -9.64
CA GLY A 2 -11.70 25.20 -8.37
C GLY A 2 -10.79 25.42 -7.17
N LEU A 3 -11.34 26.00 -6.10
CA LEU A 3 -10.63 26.28 -4.85
C LEU A 3 -11.50 25.94 -3.64
N LEU A 4 -11.05 25.02 -2.80
CA LEU A 4 -11.57 24.84 -1.45
C LEU A 4 -10.60 25.46 -0.44
N ARG A 5 -11.14 26.18 0.53
CA ARG A 5 -10.37 26.81 1.61
C ARG A 5 -10.80 26.24 2.94
N PHE A 6 -9.82 25.99 3.80
CA PHE A 6 -10.01 25.42 5.12
C PHE A 6 -9.28 26.26 6.14
N VAL A 7 -9.94 26.66 7.22
CA VAL A 7 -9.32 27.33 8.36
C VAL A 7 -8.94 26.29 9.42
N VAL A 8 -7.76 26.48 10.02
CA VAL A 8 -7.30 25.75 11.20
C VAL A 8 -7.20 26.67 12.40
N ASP A 9 -7.18 26.09 13.61
CA ASP A 9 -7.18 26.82 14.88
C ASP A 9 -6.05 27.86 14.98
N SER A 10 -4.80 27.45 14.69
CA SER A 10 -3.65 28.35 14.75
C SER A 10 -2.62 28.08 13.65
N GLU A 11 -1.85 29.12 13.31
CA GLU A 11 -0.71 29.00 12.39
C GLU A 11 0.42 28.15 12.97
N GLU A 12 0.50 28.04 14.29
CA GLU A 12 1.53 27.24 14.97
C GLU A 12 1.38 25.76 14.66
N ILE A 13 0.14 25.25 14.56
CA ILE A 13 -0.14 23.86 14.16
C ILE A 13 0.44 23.55 12.77
N LEU A 14 0.53 24.54 11.88
CA LEU A 14 1.04 24.35 10.52
C LEU A 14 2.58 24.21 10.47
N LYS A 15 3.31 24.78 11.45
CA LYS A 15 4.77 24.68 11.51
C LYS A 15 5.24 23.25 11.76
N ASP A 16 4.49 22.50 12.56
CA ASP A 16 4.78 21.12 12.92
C ASP A 16 4.00 20.10 12.06
N TRP A 17 3.48 20.53 10.91
CA TRP A 17 2.64 19.73 10.02
C TRP A 17 3.02 19.87 8.53
N PRO A 18 4.22 19.43 8.11
CA PRO A 18 4.66 19.51 6.71
C PRO A 18 3.77 18.73 5.74
N GLU A 19 3.05 17.71 6.23
CA GLU A 19 2.10 16.91 5.45
C GLU A 19 0.91 17.73 4.92
N VAL A 20 0.74 18.95 5.42
CA VAL A 20 -0.23 19.92 4.89
C VAL A 20 -0.06 20.16 3.39
N TYR A 21 1.17 20.06 2.88
CA TYR A 21 1.47 20.22 1.45
C TYR A 21 1.18 18.96 0.62
N HIS A 22 0.83 17.84 1.27
CA HIS A 22 0.50 16.58 0.61
C HIS A 22 -1.02 16.32 0.53
N GLY A 23 -1.85 17.28 0.99
CA GLY A 23 -3.29 17.19 0.87
C GLY A 23 -3.76 17.21 -0.59
N TYR A 24 -4.88 16.53 -0.86
CA TYR A 24 -5.44 16.44 -2.21
C TYR A 24 -6.97 16.36 -2.23
N LEU A 25 -7.55 16.71 -3.37
CA LEU A 25 -8.99 16.57 -3.62
C LEU A 25 -9.28 15.30 -4.41
N ALA A 26 -10.37 14.62 -4.04
CA ALA A 26 -10.92 13.52 -4.81
C ALA A 26 -12.39 13.75 -5.16
N GLY A 27 -12.82 13.19 -6.28
CA GLY A 27 -14.21 13.16 -6.70
C GLY A 27 -15.08 12.27 -5.80
N PRO A 28 -16.41 12.32 -5.95
CA PRO A 28 -17.32 11.39 -5.25
C PRO A 28 -17.04 9.91 -5.56
N ASP A 29 -16.53 9.63 -6.76
CA ASP A 29 -16.10 8.33 -7.28
C ASP A 29 -14.73 7.87 -6.75
N GLY A 30 -14.05 8.71 -5.97
CA GLY A 30 -12.71 8.43 -5.45
C GLY A 30 -11.57 8.79 -6.40
N ARG A 31 -11.86 9.37 -7.58
CA ARG A 31 -10.81 9.81 -8.51
C ARG A 31 -10.03 10.98 -7.90
N ILE A 32 -8.72 10.81 -7.77
CA ILE A 32 -7.83 11.85 -7.26
C ILE A 32 -7.61 12.91 -8.33
N PHE A 33 -7.79 14.17 -7.97
CA PHE A 33 -7.48 15.31 -8.82
C PHE A 33 -6.06 15.82 -8.55
N PRO A 34 -5.30 16.18 -9.60
CA PRO A 34 -4.09 16.98 -9.44
C PRO A 34 -4.41 18.22 -8.61
N SER A 35 -3.74 18.34 -7.47
CA SER A 35 -4.09 19.31 -6.43
C SER A 35 -2.85 20.10 -6.04
N ARG A 36 -2.99 21.41 -5.90
CA ARG A 36 -1.95 22.29 -5.38
C ARG A 36 -2.38 22.84 -4.03
N MET A 37 -1.57 22.59 -3.02
CA MET A 37 -1.75 23.15 -1.68
C MET A 37 -1.13 24.54 -1.60
N GLU A 38 -1.86 25.46 -1.00
CA GLU A 38 -1.48 26.84 -0.71
C GLU A 38 -1.77 27.11 0.77
N VAL A 39 -0.82 27.73 1.47
CA VAL A 39 -0.96 28.04 2.90
C VAL A 39 -0.80 29.54 3.06
N GLU A 40 -1.81 30.20 3.62
CA GLU A 40 -1.81 31.63 3.89
C GLU A 40 -2.35 31.87 5.31
N GLY A 41 -1.45 32.24 6.22
CA GLY A 41 -1.75 32.30 7.65
C GLY A 41 -2.30 30.96 8.16
N ASN A 42 -3.48 30.98 8.79
CA ASN A 42 -4.17 29.78 9.28
C ASN A 42 -5.15 29.17 8.26
N VAL A 43 -5.06 29.56 6.99
CA VAL A 43 -5.95 29.08 5.92
C VAL A 43 -5.17 28.20 4.93
N LEU A 44 -5.73 27.03 4.68
CA LEU A 44 -5.28 26.05 3.71
C LEU A 44 -6.15 26.12 2.46
N GLY A 45 -5.56 26.50 1.33
CA GLY A 45 -6.17 26.44 0.02
C GLY A 45 -5.79 25.15 -0.70
N CYS A 46 -6.77 24.41 -1.21
CA CYS A 46 -6.54 23.30 -2.13
C CYS A 46 -7.13 23.64 -3.49
N ARG A 47 -6.25 23.81 -4.49
CA ARG A 47 -6.60 24.26 -5.84
C ARG A 47 -6.55 23.10 -6.82
N ARG A 48 -7.50 23.04 -7.76
CA ARG A 48 -7.55 22.07 -8.85
C ARG A 48 -8.09 22.69 -10.15
N ASN A 49 -7.97 21.95 -11.25
CA ASN A 49 -8.35 22.45 -12.58
C ASN A 49 -9.87 22.55 -12.80
N THR A 50 -10.67 21.66 -12.21
CA THR A 50 -12.14 21.63 -12.32
C THR A 50 -12.82 22.34 -11.15
N SER A 51 -14.05 22.83 -11.34
CA SER A 51 -14.87 23.44 -10.28
C SER A 51 -16.11 22.59 -10.04
N GLU A 52 -16.04 21.70 -9.05
CA GLU A 52 -17.05 20.68 -8.74
C GLU A 52 -17.14 20.48 -7.22
N SER A 53 -18.00 19.60 -6.71
CA SER A 53 -17.88 19.20 -5.29
C SER A 53 -16.76 18.17 -5.13
N GLY A 54 -16.04 18.17 -4.01
CA GLY A 54 -14.91 17.27 -3.79
C GLY A 54 -14.71 16.91 -2.33
N LYS A 55 -14.05 15.77 -2.10
CA LYS A 55 -13.60 15.33 -0.78
C LYS A 55 -12.14 15.73 -0.61
N PHE A 56 -11.83 16.49 0.42
CA PHE A 56 -10.46 16.84 0.76
C PHE A 56 -9.84 15.76 1.64
N HIS A 57 -8.65 15.30 1.27
CA HIS A 57 -7.87 14.27 1.97
C HIS A 57 -6.60 14.90 2.49
N ILE A 58 -6.28 14.64 3.76
CA ILE A 58 -5.08 15.17 4.41
C ILE A 58 -4.67 14.29 5.58
N ALA A 59 -3.37 14.15 5.81
CA ALA A 59 -2.84 13.41 6.96
C ALA A 59 -3.03 14.25 8.22
N TRP A 60 -3.88 13.85 9.14
CA TRP A 60 -4.25 14.63 10.33
C TRP A 60 -3.69 13.97 11.60
N PRO A 61 -3.16 14.74 12.57
CA PRO A 61 -2.75 14.20 13.86
C PRO A 61 -3.97 13.78 14.68
N VAL A 62 -4.05 12.50 15.01
CA VAL A 62 -5.10 11.95 15.86
C VAL A 62 -4.48 11.42 17.14
N ALA A 63 -4.86 12.02 18.27
CA ALA A 63 -4.36 11.59 19.58
C ALA A 63 -4.64 10.09 19.79
N GLY A 64 -3.60 9.33 20.11
CA GLY A 64 -3.71 7.87 20.29
C GLY A 64 -3.62 7.03 19.01
N HIS A 65 -3.60 7.64 17.82
CA HIS A 65 -3.56 6.93 16.53
C HIS A 65 -2.43 7.36 15.58
N GLY A 66 -1.65 8.40 15.92
CA GLY A 66 -0.59 8.92 15.06
C GLY A 66 -1.14 9.85 13.97
N ARG A 67 -0.52 9.86 12.79
CA ARG A 67 -0.96 10.66 11.63
C ARG A 67 -1.74 9.77 10.68
N LEU A 68 -3.05 9.96 10.62
CA LEU A 68 -3.93 9.21 9.71
C LEU A 68 -4.40 10.08 8.56
N LEU A 69 -4.45 9.54 7.35
CA LEU A 69 -5.12 10.20 6.25
C LEU A 69 -6.64 10.20 6.50
N LEU A 70 -7.18 11.38 6.79
CA LEU A 70 -8.60 11.60 6.95
C LEU A 70 -9.17 12.28 5.72
N CYS A 71 -10.48 12.15 5.51
CA CYS A 71 -11.18 12.84 4.45
C CYS A 71 -12.43 13.56 4.93
N THR A 72 -12.76 14.67 4.27
CA THR A 72 -14.03 15.37 4.48
C THR A 72 -15.18 14.65 3.77
N GLY A 73 -16.41 15.11 4.04
CA GLY A 73 -17.52 14.88 3.11
C GLY A 73 -17.27 15.52 1.74
N SER A 74 -18.19 15.31 0.79
CA SER A 74 -18.15 16.06 -0.48
C SER A 74 -18.58 17.49 -0.21
N LEU A 75 -17.68 18.44 -0.45
CA LEU A 75 -17.89 19.86 -0.17
C LEU A 75 -17.99 20.66 -1.47
N PRO A 76 -19.00 21.55 -1.60
CA PRO A 76 -19.07 22.50 -2.70
C PRO A 76 -18.09 23.66 -2.47
N GLU A 77 -17.76 24.37 -3.56
CA GLU A 77 -16.96 25.60 -3.48
C GLU A 77 -17.79 26.73 -2.88
N ARG A 78 -17.18 27.51 -1.96
CA ARG A 78 -17.82 28.66 -1.32
C ARG A 78 -16.83 29.75 -0.93
N GLN A 79 -17.36 30.94 -0.63
CA GLN A 79 -16.54 32.09 -0.25
C GLN A 79 -15.99 32.02 1.18
N GLU A 80 -16.65 31.33 2.10
CA GLU A 80 -16.17 31.19 3.47
C GLU A 80 -15.31 29.92 3.62
N PRO A 81 -14.15 29.99 4.28
CA PRO A 81 -13.38 28.78 4.56
C PRO A 81 -14.19 27.78 5.40
N TYR A 82 -13.96 26.49 5.20
CA TYR A 82 -14.49 25.43 6.06
C TYR A 82 -13.59 25.27 7.29
N VAL A 83 -14.15 24.94 8.45
CA VAL A 83 -13.32 24.56 9.61
C VAL A 83 -12.82 23.14 9.37
N LEU A 84 -11.50 22.97 9.20
CA LEU A 84 -10.94 21.70 8.73
C LEU A 84 -11.26 20.54 9.68
N ALA A 85 -10.97 20.71 10.97
CA ALA A 85 -11.21 19.69 11.99
C ALA A 85 -12.68 19.26 12.02
N LEU A 86 -13.61 20.22 11.87
CA LEU A 86 -15.05 19.95 11.86
C LEU A 86 -15.44 19.09 10.64
N GLU A 87 -14.95 19.43 9.45
CA GLU A 87 -15.31 18.68 8.24
C GLU A 87 -14.61 17.31 8.15
N LEU A 88 -13.41 17.16 8.71
CA LEU A 88 -12.77 15.85 8.89
C LEU A 88 -13.54 14.98 9.88
N ALA A 89 -14.00 15.55 11.00
CA ALA A 89 -14.86 14.85 11.95
C ALA A 89 -16.16 14.38 11.29
N ARG A 90 -16.83 15.26 10.52
CA ARG A 90 -18.03 14.93 9.76
C ARG A 90 -17.77 13.79 8.78
N GLY A 91 -16.70 13.89 7.99
CA GLY A 91 -16.31 12.89 7.00
C GLY A 91 -16.07 11.52 7.64
N LYS A 92 -15.30 11.47 8.75
CA LYS A 92 -14.98 10.22 9.44
C LYS A 92 -16.22 9.57 10.06
N ILE A 93 -17.09 10.34 10.71
CA ILE A 93 -18.33 9.83 11.30
C ILE A 93 -19.26 9.27 10.23
N VAL A 94 -19.41 9.94 9.08
CA VAL A 94 -20.24 9.45 7.97
C VAL A 94 -19.65 8.16 7.40
N GLN A 95 -18.35 8.14 7.09
CA GLN A 95 -17.67 6.94 6.60
C GLN A 95 -17.88 5.73 7.52
N LEU A 96 -17.74 5.95 8.83
CA LEU A 96 -17.90 4.92 9.84
C LEU A 96 -19.33 4.36 9.91
N ARG A 97 -20.34 5.23 9.83
CA ARG A 97 -21.76 4.83 9.85
C ARG A 97 -22.14 4.05 8.60
N ASP A 98 -21.70 4.53 7.44
CA ASP A 98 -21.98 3.88 6.15
C ASP A 98 -21.37 2.47 6.13
N GLN A 99 -20.12 2.33 6.58
CA GLN A 99 -19.46 1.03 6.60
C GLN A 99 -20.11 0.06 7.61
N ALA A 100 -20.45 0.54 8.80
CA ALA A 100 -21.13 -0.27 9.81
C ALA A 100 -22.47 -0.80 9.28
N SER A 101 -23.28 0.07 8.67
CA SER A 101 -24.56 -0.33 8.08
C SER A 101 -24.38 -1.37 6.97
N GLN A 102 -23.40 -1.18 6.08
CA GLN A 102 -23.10 -2.15 5.02
C GLN A 102 -22.70 -3.52 5.58
N TRP A 103 -21.88 -3.54 6.63
CA TRP A 103 -21.43 -4.79 7.23
C TRP A 103 -22.50 -5.47 8.07
N GLU A 104 -23.34 -4.72 8.77
CA GLU A 104 -24.51 -5.25 9.48
C GLU A 104 -25.48 -5.93 8.50
N LEU A 105 -25.76 -5.29 7.36
CA LEU A 105 -26.56 -5.89 6.27
C LEU A 105 -25.91 -7.16 5.70
N SER A 106 -24.57 -7.23 5.72
CA SER A 106 -23.81 -8.42 5.31
C SER A 106 -23.73 -9.50 6.41
N GLY A 107 -24.36 -9.29 7.56
CA GLY A 107 -24.44 -10.25 8.67
C GLY A 107 -23.37 -10.07 9.76
N LEU A 108 -22.58 -8.99 9.74
CA LEU A 108 -21.63 -8.69 10.80
C LEU A 108 -22.37 -8.32 12.08
N ARG A 109 -22.02 -8.94 13.21
CA ARG A 109 -22.51 -8.52 14.53
C ARG A 109 -21.68 -7.34 15.01
N ILE A 110 -22.27 -6.15 15.05
CA ILE A 110 -21.59 -4.95 15.52
C ILE A 110 -21.43 -5.02 17.06
N PRO A 111 -20.22 -4.79 17.61
CA PRO A 111 -19.99 -4.76 19.06
C PRO A 111 -20.80 -3.65 19.74
N VAL A 112 -21.25 -3.86 20.98
CA VAL A 112 -21.96 -2.82 21.76
C VAL A 112 -21.09 -1.58 21.96
N ASN A 113 -19.80 -1.78 22.25
CA ASN A 113 -18.82 -0.72 22.46
C ASN A 113 -18.68 0.23 21.25
N TYR A 114 -18.92 -0.27 20.02
CA TYR A 114 -18.92 0.58 18.83
C TYR A 114 -20.00 1.67 18.91
N TYR A 115 -21.22 1.33 19.37
CA TYR A 115 -22.31 2.29 19.46
C TYR A 115 -22.05 3.35 20.54
N ASP A 116 -21.41 2.97 21.64
CA ASP A 116 -21.00 3.91 22.70
C ASP A 116 -19.97 4.91 22.19
N LEU A 117 -18.94 4.44 21.48
CA LEU A 117 -17.91 5.29 20.87
C LEU A 117 -18.49 6.19 19.77
N LEU A 118 -19.37 5.66 18.92
CA LEU A 118 -20.07 6.45 17.90
C LEU A 118 -20.94 7.55 18.53
N LYS A 119 -21.63 7.24 19.63
CA LYS A 119 -22.45 8.22 20.36
C LYS A 119 -21.58 9.32 20.98
N GLN A 120 -20.40 8.99 21.51
CA GLN A 120 -19.43 9.97 22.00
C GLN A 120 -18.91 10.86 20.87
N ALA A 121 -18.51 10.27 19.73
CA ALA A 121 -18.09 11.03 18.55
C ALA A 121 -19.16 12.01 18.07
N GLN A 122 -20.42 11.56 17.99
CA GLN A 122 -21.56 12.41 17.62
C GLN A 122 -21.88 13.48 18.68
N ALA A 123 -21.67 13.20 19.96
CA ALA A 123 -21.88 14.19 21.02
C ALA A 123 -20.86 15.33 20.91
N HIS A 124 -19.56 15.02 20.83
CA HIS A 124 -18.50 16.02 20.64
C HIS A 124 -18.69 16.78 19.33
N PHE A 125 -19.05 16.09 18.24
CA PHE A 125 -19.32 16.74 16.96
C PHE A 125 -20.49 17.72 17.03
N ARG A 126 -21.61 17.35 17.67
CA ARG A 126 -22.75 18.27 17.86
C ARG A 126 -22.38 19.48 18.70
N GLN A 127 -21.58 19.30 19.75
CA GLN A 127 -21.09 20.41 20.56
C GLN A 127 -20.20 21.34 19.73
N ALA A 128 -19.28 20.79 18.92
CA ALA A 128 -18.43 21.57 18.02
C ALA A 128 -19.24 22.40 17.01
N VAL A 129 -20.30 21.83 16.42
CA VAL A 129 -21.15 22.54 15.45
C VAL A 129 -21.90 23.73 16.07
N LEU A 130 -22.19 23.68 17.37
CA LEU A 130 -22.93 24.73 18.09
C LEU A 130 -22.00 25.77 18.74
N GLU A 131 -20.69 25.59 18.64
CA GLU A 131 -19.69 26.46 19.23
C GLU A 131 -19.38 27.62 18.28
N ASP A 132 -19.23 28.83 18.82
CA ASP A 132 -18.89 30.02 18.03
C ASP A 132 -17.38 30.31 18.05
N ASP A 133 -16.68 29.90 19.12
CA ASP A 133 -15.24 30.04 19.25
C ASP A 133 -14.48 28.99 18.42
N LEU A 134 -13.61 29.44 17.50
CA LEU A 134 -12.90 28.56 16.57
C LEU A 134 -12.00 27.54 17.29
N SER A 135 -11.28 27.98 18.33
CA SER A 135 -10.36 27.12 19.06
C SER A 135 -11.12 26.03 19.80
N ARG A 136 -12.19 26.39 20.51
CA ARG A 136 -13.05 25.42 21.21
C ARG A 136 -13.75 24.47 20.23
N MET A 137 -14.19 24.98 19.08
CA MET A 137 -14.76 24.16 18.01
C MET A 137 -13.76 23.12 17.51
N CYS A 138 -12.51 23.52 17.25
CA CYS A 138 -11.45 22.63 16.77
C CYS A 138 -11.08 21.57 17.82
N GLU A 139 -11.06 21.92 19.10
CA GLU A 139 -10.81 20.99 20.21
C GLU A 139 -11.90 19.90 20.26
N LEU A 140 -13.17 20.31 20.26
CA LEU A 140 -14.32 19.39 20.29
C LEU A 140 -14.39 18.53 19.02
N ALA A 141 -14.10 19.10 17.85
CA ALA A 141 -14.02 18.34 16.61
C ALA A 141 -12.88 17.32 16.63
N SER A 142 -11.73 17.66 17.23
CA SER A 142 -10.60 16.74 17.40
C SER A 142 -10.96 15.58 18.34
N GLN A 143 -11.68 15.86 19.44
CA GLN A 143 -12.22 14.81 20.32
C GLN A 143 -13.22 13.90 19.59
N ALA A 144 -14.05 14.47 18.70
CA ALA A 144 -14.96 13.69 17.86
C ALA A 144 -14.19 12.76 16.89
N ILE A 145 -13.10 13.24 16.29
CA ILE A 145 -12.23 12.44 15.41
C ILE A 145 -11.61 11.27 16.19
N VAL A 146 -11.09 11.51 17.39
CA VAL A 146 -10.49 10.45 18.23
C VAL A 146 -11.51 9.34 18.51
N SER A 147 -12.69 9.69 19.03
CA SER A 147 -13.75 8.70 19.30
C SER A 147 -14.22 7.97 18.03
N ALA A 148 -14.24 8.65 16.88
CA ALA A 148 -14.59 8.03 15.60
C ALA A 148 -13.50 7.04 15.11
N CYS A 149 -12.22 7.36 15.30
CA CYS A 149 -11.11 6.46 15.00
C CYS A 149 -11.07 5.24 15.95
N ASP A 150 -11.37 5.44 17.24
CA ASP A 150 -11.52 4.34 18.19
C ASP A 150 -12.66 3.39 17.78
N ALA A 151 -13.81 3.95 17.38
CA ALA A 151 -14.92 3.17 16.86
C ALA A 151 -14.58 2.45 15.55
N ALA A 152 -13.83 3.08 14.64
CA ALA A 152 -13.35 2.46 13.41
C ALA A 152 -12.43 1.27 13.67
N LYS A 153 -11.52 1.41 14.65
CA LYS A 153 -10.65 0.31 15.10
C LYS A 153 -11.46 -0.85 15.67
N GLU A 154 -12.42 -0.60 16.56
CA GLU A 154 -13.28 -1.65 17.13
C GLU A 154 -14.09 -2.38 16.05
N LEU A 155 -14.67 -1.62 15.11
CA LEU A 155 -15.45 -2.17 14.01
C LEU A 155 -14.58 -3.03 13.06
N GLY A 156 -13.40 -2.53 12.68
CA GLY A 156 -12.45 -3.26 11.83
C GLY A 156 -11.96 -4.55 12.47
N GLN A 157 -11.63 -4.51 13.77
CA GLN A 157 -11.22 -5.72 14.52
C GLN A 157 -12.37 -6.72 14.67
N ALA A 158 -13.61 -6.24 14.86
CA ALA A 158 -14.79 -7.11 14.90
C ALA A 158 -15.03 -7.80 13.55
N TYR A 159 -14.88 -7.07 12.44
CA TYR A 159 -14.92 -7.63 11.09
C TYR A 159 -13.87 -8.72 10.91
N SER A 160 -12.59 -8.43 11.17
CA SER A 160 -11.50 -9.38 10.98
C SER A 160 -11.73 -10.67 11.78
N ARG A 161 -12.09 -10.56 13.06
CA ARG A 161 -12.36 -11.72 13.93
C ARG A 161 -13.51 -12.58 13.42
N GLN A 162 -14.66 -11.97 13.08
CA GLN A 162 -15.84 -12.72 12.64
C GLN A 162 -15.66 -13.35 11.26
N ALA A 163 -15.06 -12.60 10.32
CA ALA A 163 -14.79 -13.10 8.98
C ALA A 163 -13.74 -14.23 8.98
N LEU A 164 -12.67 -14.12 9.77
CA LEU A 164 -11.70 -15.21 9.95
C LEU A 164 -12.34 -16.44 10.56
N ALA A 165 -13.12 -16.28 11.64
CA ALA A 165 -13.82 -17.41 12.27
C ALA A 165 -14.75 -18.12 11.28
N SER A 166 -15.49 -17.36 10.46
CA SER A 166 -16.33 -17.95 9.42
C SER A 166 -15.52 -18.69 8.34
N ARG A 167 -14.33 -18.22 7.99
CA ARG A 167 -13.46 -18.88 7.00
C ARG A 167 -12.85 -20.16 7.56
N GLN A 168 -12.40 -20.14 8.81
CA GLN A 168 -11.85 -21.33 9.50
C GLN A 168 -12.90 -22.44 9.69
N GLN A 169 -14.18 -22.08 9.82
CA GLN A 169 -15.27 -23.08 9.85
C GLN A 169 -15.53 -23.71 8.47
N ARG A 170 -15.30 -22.96 7.38
CA ARG A 170 -15.54 -23.43 6.00
C ARG A 170 -14.35 -24.21 5.42
N TYR A 171 -13.13 -23.83 5.80
CA TYR A 171 -11.90 -24.41 5.27
C TYR A 171 -11.01 -24.95 6.40
N PRO A 172 -10.60 -26.23 6.35
CA PRO A 172 -9.65 -26.79 7.31
C PRO A 172 -8.32 -26.04 7.38
N HIS A 173 -7.90 -25.47 6.24
CA HIS A 173 -6.75 -24.59 6.12
C HIS A 173 -7.19 -23.31 5.40
N LEU A 174 -6.79 -22.15 5.89
CA LEU A 174 -7.14 -20.88 5.27
C LEU A 174 -6.59 -20.84 3.83
N PRO A 175 -7.41 -20.52 2.82
CA PRO A 175 -6.98 -20.46 1.42
C PRO A 175 -6.25 -19.14 1.12
N ALA A 176 -5.34 -18.74 2.00
CA ALA A 176 -4.48 -17.59 1.84
C ALA A 176 -3.05 -17.98 2.20
N ILE A 177 -2.10 -17.72 1.30
CA ILE A 177 -0.68 -17.97 1.56
C ILE A 177 -0.08 -16.83 2.39
N LEU A 178 0.80 -17.18 3.32
CA LEU A 178 1.64 -16.23 4.04
C LEU A 178 3.04 -16.32 3.47
N GLY A 179 3.47 -15.23 2.85
CA GLY A 179 4.72 -15.12 2.11
C GLY A 179 5.76 -14.23 2.79
N ILE A 180 7.02 -14.48 2.47
CA ILE A 180 8.15 -13.61 2.76
C ILE A 180 8.94 -13.38 1.48
N GLU A 181 9.38 -12.14 1.24
CA GLU A 181 10.29 -11.83 0.13
C GLU A 181 11.74 -12.03 0.60
N LEU A 182 12.50 -12.84 -0.15
CA LEU A 182 13.85 -13.30 0.24
C LEU A 182 14.97 -12.34 -0.19
N GLU A 183 14.63 -11.35 -1.02
CA GLU A 183 15.54 -10.32 -1.54
C GLU A 183 16.84 -10.92 -2.11
N HIS A 184 17.96 -10.23 -1.95
CA HIS A 184 19.27 -10.67 -2.45
C HIS A 184 20.11 -11.40 -1.39
N ALA A 185 19.46 -12.09 -0.45
CA ALA A 185 20.14 -12.87 0.58
C ALA A 185 20.34 -14.33 0.13
N ALA A 186 21.53 -14.88 0.31
CA ALA A 186 21.78 -16.30 0.06
C ALA A 186 21.20 -17.19 1.18
N PRO A 187 20.69 -18.39 0.84
CA PRO A 187 20.28 -19.35 1.86
C PRO A 187 21.41 -19.68 2.82
N HIS A 188 21.12 -19.63 4.13
CA HIS A 188 22.06 -20.00 5.19
C HIS A 188 21.36 -20.79 6.30
N GLU A 189 22.12 -21.30 7.26
CA GLU A 189 21.64 -22.26 8.28
C GLU A 189 20.37 -21.80 9.02
N ASN A 190 20.26 -20.50 9.31
CA ASN A 190 19.13 -19.92 10.06
C ASN A 190 17.88 -19.63 9.21
N TRP A 191 17.93 -19.72 7.88
CA TRP A 191 16.76 -19.43 7.03
C TRP A 191 15.52 -20.24 7.39
N SER A 192 15.72 -21.49 7.78
CA SER A 192 14.62 -22.38 8.18
C SER A 192 13.88 -21.87 9.43
N LEU A 193 14.60 -21.21 10.33
CA LEU A 193 14.02 -20.57 11.51
C LEU A 193 13.30 -19.28 11.12
N ILE A 194 13.96 -18.44 10.33
CA ILE A 194 13.48 -17.12 9.90
C ILE A 194 12.17 -17.23 9.10
N THR A 195 12.10 -18.23 8.22
CA THR A 195 10.95 -18.45 7.33
C THR A 195 9.87 -19.35 7.92
N SER A 196 10.06 -19.92 9.12
CA SER A 196 9.12 -20.86 9.73
C SER A 196 7.65 -20.39 9.84
N PRO A 197 7.33 -19.09 9.97
CA PRO A 197 5.94 -18.62 9.95
C PRO A 197 5.29 -18.63 8.56
N PHE A 198 6.04 -18.87 7.48
CA PHE A 198 5.60 -18.68 6.10
C PHE A 198 5.49 -20.00 5.35
N ASN A 199 4.51 -20.09 4.46
CA ASN A 199 4.31 -21.23 3.55
C ASN A 199 4.59 -20.87 2.08
N SER A 200 4.95 -19.60 1.82
CA SER A 200 5.31 -19.09 0.51
C SER A 200 6.55 -18.19 0.59
N ALA A 201 7.31 -18.15 -0.50
CA ALA A 201 8.46 -17.27 -0.65
C ALA A 201 8.38 -16.50 -1.97
N CYS A 202 8.83 -15.25 -1.97
CA CYS A 202 9.00 -14.43 -3.16
C CYS A 202 10.48 -14.30 -3.49
N LEU A 203 10.88 -14.79 -4.66
CA LEU A 203 12.23 -14.66 -5.21
C LEU A 203 12.31 -13.37 -6.02
N ARG A 204 13.26 -12.50 -5.72
CA ARG A 204 13.49 -11.30 -6.50
C ARG A 204 14.28 -11.62 -7.76
N LEU A 205 13.76 -11.18 -8.90
CA LEU A 205 14.37 -11.33 -10.22
C LEU A 205 14.56 -9.96 -10.87
N ASP A 206 15.22 -9.06 -10.14
CA ASP A 206 15.48 -7.72 -10.64
C ASP A 206 16.40 -7.78 -11.85
N TRP A 207 15.90 -7.37 -13.02
CA TRP A 207 16.63 -7.48 -14.28
C TRP A 207 18.02 -6.85 -14.21
N LYS A 208 18.17 -5.69 -13.56
CA LYS A 208 19.48 -5.03 -13.40
C LYS A 208 20.53 -5.86 -12.65
N GLU A 209 20.10 -6.76 -11.76
CA GLU A 209 20.99 -7.63 -10.97
C GLU A 209 21.23 -8.95 -11.71
N VAL A 210 20.22 -9.43 -12.43
CA VAL A 210 20.28 -10.65 -13.24
C VAL A 210 21.12 -10.45 -14.50
N GLU A 211 21.02 -9.29 -15.16
CA GLU A 211 21.77 -8.93 -16.36
C GLU A 211 22.43 -7.55 -16.19
N PRO A 212 23.49 -7.46 -15.36
CA PRO A 212 24.18 -6.19 -15.09
C PRO A 212 24.89 -5.65 -16.34
N GLN A 213 25.28 -6.54 -17.26
CA GLN A 213 25.80 -6.20 -18.59
C GLN A 213 25.02 -7.00 -19.64
N GLU A 214 24.76 -6.37 -20.80
CA GLU A 214 24.03 -6.99 -21.90
C GLU A 214 24.64 -8.36 -22.27
N GLY A 215 23.83 -9.41 -22.18
CA GLY A 215 24.18 -10.80 -22.49
C GLY A 215 24.91 -11.57 -21.38
N ASP A 216 25.29 -10.94 -20.26
CA ASP A 216 25.93 -11.60 -19.12
C ASP A 216 24.93 -11.79 -17.97
N TYR A 217 24.50 -13.04 -17.79
CA TYR A 217 23.43 -13.38 -16.86
C TYR A 217 23.96 -14.04 -15.58
N SER A 218 23.57 -13.51 -14.42
CA SER A 218 23.78 -14.13 -13.11
C SER A 218 22.47 -14.67 -12.54
N TRP A 219 22.36 -16.00 -12.50
CA TRP A 219 21.18 -16.72 -11.99
C TRP A 219 21.46 -17.46 -10.67
N GLU A 220 22.73 -17.51 -10.24
CA GLU A 220 23.21 -18.41 -9.19
C GLU A 220 22.46 -18.22 -7.88
N LEU A 221 22.21 -16.96 -7.49
CA LEU A 221 21.50 -16.65 -6.26
C LEU A 221 20.04 -17.12 -6.32
N THR A 222 19.33 -16.77 -7.40
CA THR A 222 17.92 -17.13 -7.57
C THR A 222 17.74 -18.64 -7.67
N ASP A 223 18.66 -19.34 -8.34
CA ASP A 223 18.67 -20.80 -8.42
C ASP A 223 18.81 -21.44 -7.03
N GLN A 224 19.76 -20.95 -6.21
CA GLN A 224 19.94 -21.42 -4.83
C GLN A 224 18.69 -21.17 -3.97
N GLN A 225 18.07 -20.00 -4.08
CA GLN A 225 16.85 -19.68 -3.34
C GLN A 225 15.68 -20.57 -3.78
N LEU A 226 15.55 -20.83 -5.09
CA LEU A 226 14.50 -21.68 -5.64
C LEU A 226 14.65 -23.14 -5.17
N GLU A 227 15.86 -23.70 -5.29
CA GLU A 227 16.16 -25.06 -4.81
C GLU A 227 15.87 -25.21 -3.31
N TRP A 228 16.23 -24.20 -2.52
CA TRP A 228 15.93 -24.18 -1.10
C TRP A 228 14.41 -24.16 -0.84
N CYS A 229 13.65 -23.32 -1.56
CA CYS A 229 12.19 -23.25 -1.42
C CYS A 229 11.50 -24.56 -1.83
N GLU A 230 11.96 -25.19 -2.92
CA GLU A 230 11.47 -26.49 -3.39
C GLU A 230 11.72 -27.59 -2.35
N SER A 231 12.92 -27.62 -1.74
CA SER A 231 13.25 -28.57 -0.65
C SER A 231 12.32 -28.43 0.56
N ARG A 232 11.78 -27.22 0.78
CA ARG A 232 10.85 -26.88 1.86
C ARG A 232 9.38 -26.96 1.46
N LYS A 233 9.07 -27.29 0.19
CA LYS A 233 7.70 -27.32 -0.36
C LYS A 233 6.96 -25.99 -0.20
N MET A 234 7.69 -24.88 -0.25
CA MET A 234 7.08 -23.55 -0.21
C MET A 234 6.47 -23.20 -1.57
N VAL A 235 5.36 -22.47 -1.56
CA VAL A 235 4.81 -21.90 -2.80
C VAL A 235 5.72 -20.76 -3.24
N VAL A 236 6.32 -20.90 -4.42
CA VAL A 236 7.25 -19.92 -4.96
C VAL A 236 6.54 -18.94 -5.89
N ARG A 237 6.75 -17.65 -5.64
CA ARG A 237 6.50 -16.56 -6.59
C ARG A 237 7.83 -15.96 -7.00
N ALA A 238 8.02 -15.68 -8.27
CA ALA A 238 9.25 -15.06 -8.76
C ALA A 238 8.95 -13.72 -9.46
N GLY A 239 9.83 -12.74 -9.28
CA GLY A 239 9.71 -11.40 -9.83
C GLY A 239 9.91 -10.30 -8.77
N PRO A 240 9.71 -9.03 -9.12
CA PRO A 240 9.25 -8.54 -10.41
C PRO A 240 10.31 -8.75 -11.50
N LEU A 241 9.90 -9.11 -12.72
CA LEU A 241 10.83 -9.18 -13.86
C LEU A 241 11.16 -7.78 -14.39
N LEU A 242 10.17 -6.90 -14.44
CA LEU A 242 10.35 -5.51 -14.87
C LEU A 242 10.05 -4.55 -13.74
N ASP A 243 10.93 -3.57 -13.57
CA ASP A 243 10.76 -2.53 -12.59
C ASP A 243 10.78 -1.16 -13.26
N PHE A 244 9.60 -0.55 -13.36
CA PHE A 244 9.43 0.75 -14.00
C PHE A 244 9.77 1.93 -13.08
N GLY A 245 10.26 1.69 -11.86
CA GLY A 245 10.73 2.72 -10.95
C GLY A 245 12.09 3.32 -11.36
N PRO A 246 12.49 4.46 -10.75
CA PRO A 246 13.80 5.05 -11.00
C PRO A 246 14.94 4.06 -10.70
N GLY A 247 15.80 3.79 -11.68
CA GLY A 247 16.91 2.84 -11.54
C GLY A 247 16.49 1.36 -11.39
N GLY A 248 15.26 1.01 -11.78
CA GLY A 248 14.77 -0.37 -11.75
C GLY A 248 15.24 -1.23 -12.93
N LEU A 249 15.39 -0.63 -14.12
CA LEU A 249 15.88 -1.29 -15.33
C LEU A 249 17.42 -1.28 -15.42
N PRO A 250 18.04 -2.23 -16.12
CA PRO A 250 19.49 -2.25 -16.35
C PRO A 250 20.02 -0.94 -16.94
N GLY A 251 21.18 -0.50 -16.44
CA GLY A 251 21.78 0.78 -16.87
C GLY A 251 22.19 0.81 -18.35
N TRP A 252 22.49 -0.35 -18.94
CA TRP A 252 22.86 -0.48 -20.36
C TRP A 252 21.70 -0.24 -21.32
N LEU A 253 20.44 -0.19 -20.84
CA LEU A 253 19.28 0.18 -21.65
C LEU A 253 19.14 1.69 -21.89
N ALA A 254 19.87 2.52 -21.13
CA ALA A 254 19.76 3.98 -21.23
C ALA A 254 19.92 4.57 -22.66
N PRO A 255 20.83 4.07 -23.53
CA PRO A 255 20.95 4.54 -24.91
C PRO A 255 19.70 4.30 -25.77
N TRP A 256 18.83 3.37 -25.37
CA TRP A 256 17.65 2.93 -26.12
C TRP A 256 16.35 3.58 -25.64
N GLU A 257 16.41 4.55 -24.72
CA GLU A 257 15.24 5.28 -24.17
C GLU A 257 14.35 5.88 -25.27
N HIS A 258 14.95 6.31 -26.39
CA HIS A 258 14.24 6.94 -27.52
C HIS A 258 13.93 5.98 -28.67
N ASP A 259 14.23 4.69 -28.51
CA ASP A 259 13.95 3.65 -29.50
C ASP A 259 12.97 2.61 -28.93
N PRO A 260 11.65 2.87 -29.03
CA PRO A 260 10.65 2.00 -28.44
C PRO A 260 10.66 0.57 -29.00
N PHE A 261 11.09 0.39 -30.25
CA PHE A 261 11.07 -0.92 -30.90
C PHE A 261 12.19 -1.81 -30.38
N ASN A 262 13.41 -1.28 -30.31
CA ASN A 262 14.54 -2.02 -29.76
C ASN A 262 14.36 -2.27 -28.25
N LEU A 263 13.90 -1.25 -27.51
CA LEU A 263 13.59 -1.42 -26.08
C LEU A 263 12.55 -2.53 -25.84
N GLN A 264 11.49 -2.56 -26.65
CA GLN A 264 10.49 -3.61 -26.57
C GLN A 264 11.09 -4.99 -26.87
N SER A 265 12.00 -5.11 -27.84
CA SER A 265 12.70 -6.37 -28.16
C SER A 265 13.47 -6.87 -26.94
N PHE A 266 14.38 -6.04 -26.39
CA PHE A 266 15.19 -6.43 -25.24
C PHE A 266 14.34 -6.84 -24.04
N ILE A 267 13.25 -6.11 -23.77
CA ILE A 267 12.30 -6.46 -22.71
C ILE A 267 11.67 -7.83 -22.97
N CYS A 268 11.19 -8.09 -24.19
CA CYS A 268 10.56 -9.36 -24.52
C CYS A 268 11.56 -10.53 -24.44
N ASP A 269 12.77 -10.32 -24.94
CA ASP A 269 13.85 -11.32 -24.95
C ASP A 269 14.25 -11.70 -23.51
N PHE A 270 14.35 -10.72 -22.60
CA PHE A 270 14.61 -10.98 -21.18
C PHE A 270 13.49 -11.77 -20.50
N ILE A 271 12.22 -11.37 -20.73
CA ILE A 271 11.05 -12.04 -20.16
C ILE A 271 11.00 -13.50 -20.61
N GLU A 272 11.19 -13.74 -21.90
CA GLU A 272 11.23 -15.09 -22.47
C GLU A 272 12.37 -15.91 -21.84
N THR A 273 13.58 -15.35 -21.76
CA THR A 273 14.75 -16.01 -21.18
C THR A 273 14.52 -16.38 -19.70
N ALA A 274 14.02 -15.45 -18.90
CA ALA A 274 13.77 -15.67 -17.47
C ALA A 274 12.67 -16.73 -17.24
N MET A 275 11.56 -16.65 -17.99
CA MET A 275 10.46 -17.58 -17.84
C MET A 275 10.80 -18.99 -18.35
N LEU A 276 11.50 -19.12 -19.48
CA LEU A 276 11.95 -20.41 -20.01
C LEU A 276 12.90 -21.12 -19.04
N ARG A 277 13.82 -20.38 -18.39
CA ARG A 277 14.76 -20.95 -17.41
C ARG A 277 14.04 -21.64 -16.25
N TYR A 278 12.97 -21.02 -15.75
CA TYR A 278 12.25 -21.48 -14.57
C TYR A 278 10.91 -22.15 -14.88
N GLN A 279 10.68 -22.48 -16.16
CA GLN A 279 9.44 -23.09 -16.63
C GLN A 279 9.16 -24.40 -15.89
N GLY A 280 7.91 -24.57 -15.45
CA GLY A 280 7.47 -25.74 -14.69
C GLY A 280 7.89 -25.77 -13.22
N ARG A 281 8.89 -24.98 -12.81
CA ARG A 281 9.32 -24.82 -11.41
C ARG A 281 8.62 -23.66 -10.71
N VAL A 282 8.46 -22.53 -11.42
CA VAL A 282 7.72 -21.36 -10.95
C VAL A 282 6.38 -21.27 -11.68
N ARG A 283 5.29 -21.12 -10.91
CA ARG A 283 3.92 -20.96 -11.44
C ARG A 283 3.32 -19.58 -11.17
N LEU A 284 3.84 -18.84 -10.19
CA LEU A 284 3.38 -17.50 -9.86
C LEU A 284 4.45 -16.51 -10.32
N TRP A 285 4.16 -15.73 -11.36
CA TRP A 285 5.08 -14.76 -11.93
C TRP A 285 4.61 -13.35 -11.68
N GLU A 286 5.46 -12.56 -11.05
CA GLU A 286 5.27 -11.13 -10.96
C GLU A 286 6.00 -10.47 -12.13
N ILE A 287 5.23 -10.03 -13.12
CA ILE A 287 5.79 -9.59 -14.41
C ILE A 287 6.36 -8.18 -14.31
N ALA A 288 5.65 -7.27 -13.64
CA ALA A 288 6.11 -5.90 -13.51
C ALA A 288 5.70 -5.28 -12.18
N THR A 289 6.52 -4.35 -11.70
CA THR A 289 6.24 -3.45 -10.59
C THR A 289 6.38 -1.98 -10.99
N ARG A 290 5.79 -1.08 -10.21
CA ARG A 290 5.89 0.39 -10.36
C ARG A 290 5.53 0.91 -11.75
N PHE A 291 4.78 0.13 -12.53
CA PHE A 291 4.29 0.54 -13.86
C PHE A 291 3.29 1.68 -13.77
N ASN A 292 2.66 1.90 -12.61
CA ASN A 292 1.70 2.97 -12.36
C ASN A 292 2.40 4.27 -11.91
N THR A 293 3.41 4.20 -11.05
CA THR A 293 4.21 5.36 -10.58
C THR A 293 5.33 5.76 -11.56
N GLY A 294 5.98 4.80 -12.20
CA GLY A 294 6.98 5.03 -13.24
C GLY A 294 8.28 5.66 -12.76
N GLY A 295 9.06 6.14 -13.72
CA GLY A 295 10.35 6.79 -13.50
C GLY A 295 11.49 6.18 -14.32
N ALA A 296 11.43 4.89 -14.64
CA ALA A 296 12.42 4.22 -15.49
C ALA A 296 12.40 4.78 -16.91
N LEU A 297 13.58 5.14 -17.42
CA LEU A 297 13.81 5.63 -18.80
C LEU A 297 12.81 6.73 -19.22
N LYS A 298 12.28 7.50 -18.25
CA LYS A 298 11.25 8.55 -18.45
C LYS A 298 10.09 8.13 -19.37
N LEU A 299 9.74 6.84 -19.39
CA LEU A 299 8.73 6.32 -20.31
C LEU A 299 7.35 6.94 -20.00
N PRO A 300 6.66 7.52 -21.00
CA PRO A 300 5.33 8.05 -20.80
C PRO A 300 4.35 6.94 -20.41
N GLU A 301 3.29 7.31 -19.68
CA GLU A 301 2.26 6.37 -19.17
C GLU A 301 1.65 5.50 -20.29
N ASP A 302 1.34 6.09 -21.44
CA ASP A 302 0.75 5.39 -22.58
C ASP A 302 1.71 4.31 -23.15
N GLN A 303 3.02 4.61 -23.21
CA GLN A 303 4.03 3.66 -23.69
C GLN A 303 4.28 2.55 -22.67
N ARG A 304 4.32 2.85 -21.37
CA ARG A 304 4.42 1.84 -20.31
C ARG A 304 3.26 0.86 -20.37
N LEU A 305 2.04 1.36 -20.57
CA LEU A 305 0.85 0.51 -20.68
C LEU A 305 0.90 -0.40 -21.93
N ALA A 306 1.31 0.14 -23.07
CA ALA A 306 1.45 -0.63 -24.31
C ALA A 306 2.55 -1.71 -24.20
N LEU A 307 3.71 -1.37 -23.63
CA LEU A 307 4.79 -2.33 -23.34
C LEU A 307 4.30 -3.42 -22.40
N LEU A 308 3.58 -3.05 -21.34
CA LEU A 308 3.08 -4.01 -20.36
C LEU A 308 2.08 -5.00 -20.96
N ALA A 309 1.14 -4.53 -21.78
CA ALA A 309 0.22 -5.40 -22.51
C ALA A 309 0.99 -6.40 -23.40
N ARG A 310 1.99 -5.91 -24.14
CA ARG A 310 2.83 -6.76 -25.00
C ARG A 310 3.63 -7.80 -24.21
N VAL A 311 4.21 -7.40 -23.08
CA VAL A 311 4.98 -8.31 -22.22
C VAL A 311 4.09 -9.41 -21.66
N LEU A 312 2.88 -9.08 -21.22
CA LEU A 312 1.92 -10.07 -20.74
C LEU A 312 1.51 -11.07 -21.83
N ASP A 313 1.32 -10.59 -23.06
CA ASP A 313 1.04 -11.46 -24.21
C ASP A 313 2.20 -12.44 -24.48
N ILE A 314 3.45 -11.96 -24.47
CA ILE A 314 4.64 -12.81 -24.65
C ILE A 314 4.80 -13.80 -23.49
N ALA A 315 4.70 -13.33 -22.25
CA ALA A 315 4.77 -14.19 -21.06
C ALA A 315 3.74 -15.32 -21.11
N ARG A 316 2.52 -15.03 -21.60
CA ARG A 316 1.47 -16.02 -21.78
C ARG A 316 1.78 -17.03 -22.89
N GLN A 317 2.43 -16.61 -23.98
CA GLN A 317 2.88 -17.51 -25.05
C GLN A 317 4.00 -18.45 -24.60
N VAL A 318 4.88 -17.99 -23.71
CA VAL A 318 5.98 -18.79 -23.15
C VAL A 318 5.46 -19.86 -22.20
N ASP A 319 4.53 -19.52 -21.31
CA ASP A 319 3.91 -20.48 -20.38
C ASP A 319 2.42 -20.17 -20.16
N GLU A 320 1.56 -20.94 -20.84
CA GLU A 320 0.11 -20.81 -20.74
C GLU A 320 -0.45 -21.15 -19.35
N GLU A 321 0.24 -22.01 -18.60
CA GLU A 321 -0.20 -22.51 -17.29
C GLU A 321 0.22 -21.58 -16.13
N SER A 322 1.13 -20.63 -16.39
CA SER A 322 1.63 -19.71 -15.38
C SER A 322 0.60 -18.64 -14.99
N GLN A 323 0.55 -18.28 -13.71
CA GLN A 323 -0.25 -17.15 -13.23
C GLN A 323 0.58 -15.87 -13.32
N LEU A 324 0.12 -14.93 -14.14
CA LEU A 324 0.79 -13.64 -14.35
C LEU A 324 0.18 -12.59 -13.43
N ILE A 325 1.00 -11.96 -12.62
CA ILE A 325 0.62 -10.99 -11.59
C ILE A 325 1.35 -9.68 -11.83
N LEU A 326 0.70 -8.57 -11.54
CA LEU A 326 1.31 -7.23 -11.54
C LEU A 326 1.39 -6.66 -10.14
N ARG A 327 2.56 -6.13 -9.77
CA ARG A 327 2.73 -5.40 -8.52
C ARG A 327 2.40 -3.93 -8.68
N VAL A 328 1.37 -3.49 -7.97
CA VAL A 328 0.88 -2.13 -7.97
C VAL A 328 1.47 -1.40 -6.77
N ASP A 329 2.30 -0.39 -7.02
CA ASP A 329 2.83 0.48 -5.98
C ASP A 329 1.78 1.53 -5.58
N GLN A 330 1.66 1.86 -4.29
CA GLN A 330 0.74 2.88 -3.78
C GLN A 330 -0.69 2.71 -4.34
N PRO A 331 -1.40 1.61 -4.01
CA PRO A 331 -2.66 1.22 -4.66
C PRO A 331 -3.84 2.19 -4.44
N TRP A 332 -3.72 3.14 -3.51
CA TRP A 332 -4.68 4.26 -3.36
C TRP A 332 -4.52 5.35 -4.42
N GLY A 333 -3.38 5.41 -5.11
CA GLY A 333 -3.10 6.44 -6.11
C GLY A 333 -2.63 7.77 -5.53
N ASP A 334 -2.13 7.82 -4.30
CA ASP A 334 -1.71 9.06 -3.61
C ASP A 334 -0.75 9.91 -4.46
N TYR A 335 0.14 9.27 -5.23
CA TYR A 335 1.05 9.92 -6.16
C TYR A 335 0.36 10.76 -7.26
N MET A 336 -0.90 10.46 -7.61
CA MET A 336 -1.65 11.18 -8.64
C MET A 336 -1.91 12.64 -8.27
N ALA A 337 -1.89 12.98 -6.98
CA ALA A 337 -2.05 14.35 -6.51
C ALA A 337 -1.04 15.31 -7.15
N LYS A 338 0.15 14.82 -7.55
CA LYS A 338 1.22 15.58 -8.21
C LYS A 338 0.95 15.91 -9.69
N GLY A 339 -0.09 15.32 -10.30
CA GLY A 339 -0.55 15.69 -11.65
C GLY A 339 0.22 15.12 -12.84
N GLN A 340 1.03 14.09 -12.63
CA GLN A 340 1.85 13.47 -13.69
C GLN A 340 1.19 12.23 -14.34
N HIS A 341 -0.02 11.87 -13.90
CA HIS A 341 -0.68 10.61 -14.25
C HIS A 341 -2.12 10.84 -14.68
N ARG A 342 -2.56 10.12 -15.71
CA ARG A 342 -3.93 10.17 -16.24
C ARG A 342 -4.81 9.08 -15.65
N LEU A 343 -4.26 7.88 -15.47
CA LEU A 343 -4.98 6.72 -14.97
C LEU A 343 -4.65 6.48 -13.49
N SER A 344 -5.68 6.12 -12.73
CA SER A 344 -5.48 5.59 -11.38
C SER A 344 -4.92 4.17 -11.42
N PRO A 345 -4.22 3.71 -10.37
CA PRO A 345 -3.68 2.35 -10.32
C PRO A 345 -4.71 1.28 -10.69
N ILE A 346 -5.92 1.39 -10.14
CA ILE A 346 -6.99 0.45 -10.41
C ILE A 346 -7.48 0.53 -11.85
N GLN A 347 -7.61 1.73 -12.44
CA GLN A 347 -8.01 1.89 -13.84
C GLN A 347 -6.99 1.27 -14.81
N THR A 348 -5.69 1.38 -14.50
CA THR A 348 -4.64 0.78 -15.30
C THR A 348 -4.75 -0.75 -15.30
N VAL A 349 -4.94 -1.36 -14.13
CA VAL A 349 -5.10 -2.82 -14.02
C VAL A 349 -6.42 -3.27 -14.64
N ASP A 350 -7.51 -2.56 -14.40
CA ASP A 350 -8.84 -2.81 -14.96
C ASP A 350 -8.85 -2.75 -16.50
N ALA A 351 -8.08 -1.83 -17.10
CA ALA A 351 -7.87 -1.79 -18.55
C ALA A 351 -7.18 -3.06 -19.08
N LEU A 352 -6.16 -3.57 -18.37
CA LEU A 352 -5.43 -4.80 -18.73
C LEU A 352 -6.27 -6.06 -18.54
N VAL A 353 -7.06 -6.14 -17.46
CA VAL A 353 -8.01 -7.24 -17.26
C VAL A 353 -9.01 -7.29 -18.41
N ARG A 354 -9.58 -6.15 -18.79
CA ARG A 354 -10.55 -6.07 -19.89
C ARG A 354 -9.95 -6.28 -21.27
N SER A 355 -8.66 -5.99 -21.49
CA SER A 355 -8.01 -6.26 -22.77
C SER A 355 -7.72 -7.73 -23.01
N GLY A 356 -7.86 -8.59 -21.99
CA GLY A 356 -7.72 -10.03 -22.13
C GLY A 356 -6.28 -10.52 -22.29
N VAL A 357 -5.28 -9.72 -21.91
CA VAL A 357 -3.83 -10.03 -22.02
C VAL A 357 -3.35 -11.10 -21.02
N GLY A 358 -4.28 -11.91 -20.49
CA GLY A 358 -3.97 -13.02 -19.59
C GLY A 358 -3.50 -12.61 -18.18
N LEU A 359 -3.88 -11.43 -17.67
CA LEU A 359 -3.58 -11.07 -16.29
C LEU A 359 -4.34 -11.99 -15.31
N SER A 360 -3.63 -12.68 -14.43
CA SER A 360 -4.19 -13.66 -13.50
C SER A 360 -4.39 -13.11 -12.09
N GLY A 361 -3.79 -11.98 -11.72
CA GLY A 361 -3.92 -11.39 -10.39
C GLY A 361 -3.21 -10.05 -10.25
N ALA A 362 -3.41 -9.39 -9.12
CA ALA A 362 -2.71 -8.15 -8.77
C ALA A 362 -2.08 -8.29 -7.38
N ASN A 363 -0.84 -7.79 -7.22
CA ASN A 363 -0.16 -7.68 -5.95
C ASN A 363 -0.14 -6.22 -5.50
N LEU A 364 -0.83 -5.88 -4.41
CA LEU A 364 -0.90 -4.51 -3.91
C LEU A 364 0.26 -4.27 -2.94
N GLU A 365 1.23 -3.44 -3.33
CA GLU A 365 2.34 -3.07 -2.47
C GLU A 365 1.98 -1.86 -1.60
N ILE A 366 1.99 -2.07 -0.28
CA ILE A 366 1.65 -1.07 0.72
C ILE A 366 2.81 -0.92 1.70
N ALA A 367 3.67 0.06 1.41
CA ALA A 367 4.76 0.49 2.26
C ALA A 367 4.37 1.77 3.00
N VAL A 368 4.30 1.71 4.33
CA VAL A 368 3.79 2.79 5.18
C VAL A 368 4.88 3.29 6.13
N GLY A 369 4.98 4.62 6.30
CA GLY A 369 5.95 5.24 7.20
C GLY A 369 7.30 5.60 6.59
N TYR A 370 7.35 5.71 5.26
CA TYR A 370 8.55 6.09 4.51
C TYR A 370 8.41 7.46 3.84
N GLN A 371 9.50 8.06 3.41
CA GLN A 371 9.56 9.29 2.60
C GLN A 371 10.73 9.20 1.60
N PRO A 372 10.69 9.82 0.41
CA PRO A 372 9.65 10.74 -0.10
C PRO A 372 8.48 10.05 -0.82
N ALA A 373 8.61 8.76 -1.15
CA ALA A 373 7.59 7.98 -1.85
C ALA A 373 7.07 6.88 -0.93
N SER A 374 5.90 7.09 -0.34
CA SER A 374 5.24 6.07 0.49
C SER A 374 3.73 6.17 0.40
N THR A 375 3.08 5.08 0.81
CA THR A 375 1.64 5.05 0.98
C THR A 375 1.28 5.78 2.27
N GLN A 376 0.32 6.72 2.20
CA GLN A 376 -0.13 7.45 3.39
C GLN A 376 -0.78 6.50 4.40
N HIS A 377 -0.50 6.71 5.68
CA HIS A 377 -1.02 5.87 6.76
C HIS A 377 -2.53 6.03 6.91
N ARG A 378 -3.23 4.89 7.05
CA ARG A 378 -4.68 4.78 7.05
C ARG A 378 -5.11 3.71 8.04
N ASP A 379 -6.35 3.79 8.49
CA ASP A 379 -6.88 2.85 9.47
C ASP A 379 -7.38 1.54 8.84
N LEU A 380 -7.77 0.58 9.69
CA LEU A 380 -8.30 -0.72 9.26
C LEU A 380 -9.52 -0.61 8.34
N LEU A 381 -10.34 0.42 8.52
CA LEU A 381 -11.55 0.62 7.71
C LEU A 381 -11.18 0.97 6.27
N ASP A 382 -10.23 1.88 6.11
CA ASP A 382 -9.72 2.31 4.81
C ASP A 382 -8.98 1.19 4.08
N PHE A 383 -8.19 0.37 4.79
CA PHE A 383 -7.58 -0.85 4.24
C PHE A 383 -8.65 -1.83 3.74
N SER A 384 -9.68 -2.06 4.54
CA SER A 384 -10.78 -2.94 4.12
C SER A 384 -11.44 -2.44 2.84
N ARG A 385 -11.75 -1.14 2.78
CA ARG A 385 -12.40 -0.51 1.62
C ARG A 385 -11.53 -0.57 0.36
N LEU A 386 -10.20 -0.43 0.51
CA LEU A 386 -9.28 -0.63 -0.60
C LEU A 386 -9.40 -2.04 -1.15
N ILE A 387 -9.35 -3.06 -0.30
CA ILE A 387 -9.44 -4.45 -0.76
C ILE A 387 -10.80 -4.76 -1.39
N ASP A 388 -11.89 -4.21 -0.84
CA ASP A 388 -13.22 -4.39 -1.43
C ASP A 388 -13.33 -3.72 -2.80
N LEU A 389 -12.71 -2.54 -2.99
CA LEU A 389 -12.63 -1.85 -4.28
C LEU A 389 -11.85 -2.67 -5.32
N TRP A 390 -10.66 -3.15 -4.95
CA TRP A 390 -9.82 -3.96 -5.84
C TRP A 390 -10.41 -5.35 -6.10
N GLY A 391 -11.10 -5.93 -5.12
CA GLY A 391 -11.81 -7.21 -5.28
C GLY A 391 -12.93 -7.14 -6.32
N GLY A 392 -13.47 -5.94 -6.59
CA GLY A 392 -14.44 -5.69 -7.65
C GLY A 392 -13.92 -5.98 -9.06
N LEU A 393 -12.59 -6.08 -9.26
CA LEU A 393 -11.99 -6.47 -10.54
C LEU A 393 -12.19 -7.96 -10.88
N GLY A 394 -12.57 -8.78 -9.89
CA GLY A 394 -12.79 -10.21 -10.09
C GLY A 394 -11.53 -11.06 -10.27
N ILE A 395 -10.34 -10.47 -10.08
CA ILE A 395 -9.05 -11.18 -10.08
C ILE A 395 -8.55 -11.41 -8.64
N PRO A 396 -7.82 -12.51 -8.37
CA PRO A 396 -7.14 -12.75 -7.11
C PRO A 396 -6.20 -11.60 -6.70
N LEU A 397 -6.21 -11.27 -5.41
CA LEU A 397 -5.33 -10.25 -4.83
C LEU A 397 -4.25 -10.87 -3.95
N HIS A 398 -3.01 -10.46 -4.22
CA HIS A 398 -1.90 -10.55 -3.28
C HIS A 398 -1.69 -9.18 -2.65
N VAL A 399 -1.13 -9.14 -1.44
CA VAL A 399 -0.77 -7.88 -0.79
C VAL A 399 0.63 -8.00 -0.20
N THR A 400 1.53 -7.11 -0.59
CA THR A 400 2.88 -6.99 -0.02
C THR A 400 2.90 -5.82 0.96
N LEU A 401 3.28 -6.09 2.21
CA LEU A 401 3.32 -5.10 3.30
C LEU A 401 4.74 -4.80 3.77
N SER A 402 4.97 -3.55 4.17
CA SER A 402 6.14 -3.16 4.94
C SER A 402 5.87 -1.93 5.80
N CYS A 403 6.51 -1.88 6.96
CA CYS A 403 6.60 -0.69 7.79
C CYS A 403 7.89 -0.71 8.63
N PRO A 404 8.43 0.46 9.01
CA PRO A 404 9.72 0.54 9.71
C PRO A 404 9.56 0.26 11.21
N SER A 405 10.54 -0.42 11.80
CA SER A 405 10.64 -0.65 13.25
C SER A 405 11.50 0.36 14.00
N ALA A 406 12.19 1.26 13.31
CA ALA A 406 13.00 2.30 13.92
C ALA A 406 13.08 3.54 13.01
N GLY A 407 13.32 4.71 13.61
CA GLY A 407 13.43 6.00 12.94
C GLY A 407 14.85 6.53 12.85
N ILE A 408 15.84 5.64 12.99
CA ILE A 408 17.27 5.98 12.93
C ILE A 408 17.79 5.85 11.50
N ALA A 409 18.90 6.53 11.20
CA ALA A 409 19.57 6.35 9.92
C ALA A 409 19.99 4.88 9.75
N ASP A 410 19.74 4.34 8.57
CA ASP A 410 20.08 2.97 8.19
C ASP A 410 21.22 3.02 7.17
N LEU A 411 22.33 2.36 7.48
CA LEU A 411 23.53 2.37 6.64
C LEU A 411 23.44 1.37 5.48
N GLU A 412 22.52 0.41 5.56
CA GLU A 412 22.34 -0.65 4.55
C GLU A 412 21.26 -0.28 3.52
N THR A 413 20.62 0.90 3.65
CA THR A 413 19.60 1.31 2.69
C THR A 413 20.22 1.74 1.36
N THR A 414 19.79 1.11 0.26
CA THR A 414 20.30 1.35 -1.10
C THR A 414 19.60 2.49 -1.83
N THR A 415 18.63 3.14 -1.19
CA THR A 415 17.83 4.22 -1.77
C THR A 415 17.80 5.43 -0.84
N GLU A 416 17.43 6.60 -1.36
CA GLU A 416 17.26 7.82 -0.54
C GLU A 416 15.97 7.79 0.32
N THR A 417 15.44 6.60 0.60
CA THR A 417 14.20 6.42 1.37
C THR A 417 14.49 6.60 2.85
N GLY A 418 13.87 7.60 3.48
CA GLY A 418 13.90 7.83 4.92
C GLY A 418 12.66 7.28 5.63
N VAL A 419 12.73 7.16 6.95
CA VAL A 419 11.60 6.85 7.82
C VAL A 419 10.92 8.15 8.25
N ASP A 420 9.59 8.19 8.20
CA ASP A 420 8.80 9.28 8.80
C ASP A 420 8.50 8.96 10.28
N PRO A 421 9.17 9.61 11.24
CA PRO A 421 8.96 9.31 12.64
C PRO A 421 7.59 9.79 13.17
N ARG A 422 6.91 10.70 12.46
CA ARG A 422 5.69 11.38 12.94
C ARG A 422 4.44 10.58 12.66
N LEU A 423 4.53 9.59 11.77
CA LEU A 423 3.41 8.78 11.33
C LEU A 423 2.79 7.98 12.48
N TRP A 424 3.63 7.44 13.34
CA TRP A 424 3.26 6.52 14.41
C TRP A 424 2.96 7.27 15.70
N LYS A 425 2.05 6.72 16.52
CA LYS A 425 1.65 7.31 17.81
C LYS A 425 2.84 7.60 18.73
N ASN A 426 3.75 6.63 18.86
CA ASN A 426 4.91 6.69 19.75
C ASN A 426 6.24 6.75 18.99
N GLY A 427 6.19 7.10 17.69
CA GLY A 427 7.30 6.90 16.77
C GLY A 427 7.46 5.43 16.33
N PRO A 428 8.30 5.18 15.31
CA PRO A 428 8.57 3.84 14.80
C PRO A 428 9.30 3.00 15.87
N SER A 429 8.71 1.85 16.20
CA SER A 429 9.26 0.87 17.14
C SER A 429 8.90 -0.54 16.67
N GLU A 430 9.61 -1.57 17.16
CA GLU A 430 9.26 -2.97 16.89
C GLU A 430 7.83 -3.32 17.31
N SER A 431 7.37 -2.73 18.43
CA SER A 431 6.03 -2.97 18.95
C SER A 431 4.95 -2.38 18.04
N GLU A 432 5.15 -1.13 17.57
CA GLU A 432 4.24 -0.49 16.61
C GLU A 432 4.23 -1.22 15.25
N GLN A 433 5.41 -1.65 14.77
CA GLN A 433 5.53 -2.49 13.56
C GLN A 433 4.73 -3.79 13.72
N ALA A 434 4.94 -4.50 14.83
CA ALA A 434 4.29 -5.78 15.10
C ALA A 434 2.77 -5.65 15.27
N ASP A 435 2.31 -4.63 16.01
CA ASP A 435 0.89 -4.38 16.25
C ASP A 435 0.16 -3.94 14.97
N TRP A 436 0.78 -3.09 14.14
CA TRP A 436 0.23 -2.70 12.85
C TRP A 436 0.16 -3.88 11.88
N ALA A 437 1.27 -4.59 11.69
CA ALA A 437 1.34 -5.72 10.77
C ALA A 437 0.33 -6.81 11.14
N THR A 438 0.22 -7.15 12.43
CA THR A 438 -0.71 -8.17 12.91
C THR A 438 -2.17 -7.80 12.59
N GLN A 439 -2.58 -6.57 12.90
CA GLN A 439 -3.96 -6.12 12.67
C GLN A 439 -4.32 -6.09 11.17
N ILE A 440 -3.40 -5.59 10.34
CA ILE A 440 -3.62 -5.50 8.90
C ILE A 440 -3.61 -6.89 8.27
N MET A 441 -2.64 -7.75 8.58
CA MET A 441 -2.61 -9.11 8.04
C MET A 441 -3.85 -9.92 8.41
N GLN A 442 -4.34 -9.81 9.65
CA GLN A 442 -5.60 -10.44 10.05
C GLN A 442 -6.78 -9.96 9.22
N LEU A 443 -6.89 -8.66 8.97
CA LEU A 443 -7.91 -8.10 8.10
C LEU A 443 -7.80 -8.63 6.67
N LEU A 444 -6.59 -8.64 6.11
CA LEU A 444 -6.35 -9.07 4.73
C LEU A 444 -6.68 -10.55 4.53
N ILE A 445 -6.23 -11.44 5.42
CA ILE A 445 -6.53 -12.88 5.37
C ILE A 445 -8.04 -13.15 5.52
N ALA A 446 -8.75 -12.26 6.23
CA ALA A 446 -10.20 -12.33 6.37
C ALA A 446 -10.95 -12.01 5.07
N LYS A 447 -10.32 -11.30 4.11
CA LYS A 447 -10.96 -10.86 2.87
C LYS A 447 -10.98 -11.98 1.83
N PRO A 448 -12.15 -12.33 1.24
CA PRO A 448 -12.24 -13.40 0.26
C PRO A 448 -11.42 -13.19 -1.01
N ALA A 449 -11.23 -11.95 -1.45
CA ALA A 449 -10.46 -11.62 -2.64
C ALA A 449 -8.95 -11.79 -2.45
N VAL A 450 -8.47 -11.85 -1.20
CA VAL A 450 -7.04 -11.96 -0.87
C VAL A 450 -6.65 -13.43 -0.81
N VAL A 451 -5.75 -13.82 -1.71
CA VAL A 451 -5.19 -15.18 -1.79
C VAL A 451 -3.77 -15.27 -1.24
N GLY A 452 -3.11 -14.14 -0.99
CA GLY A 452 -1.79 -14.13 -0.36
C GLY A 452 -1.42 -12.81 0.29
N VAL A 453 -0.74 -12.89 1.43
CA VAL A 453 -0.17 -11.72 2.13
C VAL A 453 1.32 -11.96 2.31
N THR A 454 2.14 -11.00 1.91
CA THR A 454 3.59 -11.12 1.90
C THR A 454 4.22 -10.01 2.71
N TRP A 455 5.17 -10.36 3.58
CA TRP A 455 6.04 -9.38 4.21
C TRP A 455 7.24 -9.10 3.30
N LYS A 456 7.54 -7.83 3.05
CA LYS A 456 8.48 -7.43 1.99
C LYS A 456 9.95 -7.64 2.32
N HIS A 457 10.35 -7.59 3.60
CA HIS A 457 11.76 -7.51 3.96
C HIS A 457 12.15 -8.58 4.98
N LEU A 458 13.22 -9.35 4.68
CA LEU A 458 13.64 -10.47 5.50
C LEU A 458 14.45 -10.02 6.71
N ASN A 459 15.49 -9.22 6.49
CA ASN A 459 16.47 -8.85 7.52
C ASN A 459 17.10 -7.47 7.22
N ASP A 460 17.32 -6.66 8.25
CA ASP A 460 17.93 -5.33 8.09
C ASP A 460 19.47 -5.36 7.96
N ALA A 461 20.10 -6.54 8.00
CA ALA A 461 21.56 -6.67 7.97
C ALA A 461 22.15 -6.70 6.55
N THR A 462 21.31 -6.85 5.53
CA THR A 462 21.70 -6.89 4.12
C THR A 462 21.22 -5.64 3.38
N PRO A 463 21.88 -5.23 2.29
CA PRO A 463 21.45 -4.07 1.49
C PRO A 463 19.99 -4.15 1.07
N HIS A 464 19.21 -3.10 1.33
CA HIS A 464 17.76 -3.12 1.14
C HIS A 464 17.15 -1.77 0.76
N SER A 465 15.95 -1.79 0.19
CA SER A 465 15.29 -0.57 -0.29
C SER A 465 14.52 0.20 0.78
N LEU A 466 14.01 -0.48 1.81
CA LEU A 466 13.14 0.10 2.84
C LEU A 466 13.75 -0.07 4.24
N PRO A 467 14.18 1.02 4.88
CA PRO A 467 14.90 0.96 6.16
C PRO A 467 14.08 0.30 7.28
N HIS A 468 14.77 -0.45 8.14
CA HIS A 468 14.24 -1.07 9.37
C HIS A 468 12.97 -1.91 9.19
N SER A 469 12.73 -2.49 8.00
CA SER A 469 11.48 -3.21 7.70
C SER A 469 11.54 -4.71 7.90
N GLY A 470 12.70 -5.23 8.32
CA GLY A 470 13.02 -6.64 8.34
C GLY A 470 12.31 -7.36 9.48
N LEU A 471 12.14 -8.68 9.35
CA LEU A 471 11.71 -9.53 10.46
C LEU A 471 12.83 -9.73 11.49
N TRP A 472 14.07 -9.55 11.05
CA TRP A 472 15.28 -9.61 11.84
C TRP A 472 15.99 -8.27 11.79
N ASP A 473 16.55 -7.86 12.91
CA ASP A 473 17.33 -6.62 13.01
C ASP A 473 18.72 -6.77 12.35
N ALA A 474 19.46 -5.66 12.31
CA ALA A 474 20.83 -5.63 11.78
C ALA A 474 21.82 -6.49 12.59
N GLN A 475 21.48 -6.88 13.84
CA GLN A 475 22.27 -7.77 14.68
C GLN A 475 21.84 -9.24 14.54
N SER A 476 21.01 -9.55 13.54
CA SER A 476 20.45 -10.88 13.35
C SER A 476 19.76 -11.42 14.61
N GLN A 477 18.93 -10.61 15.25
CA GLN A 477 17.96 -11.03 16.26
C GLN A 477 16.52 -10.92 15.73
N PRO A 478 15.61 -11.83 16.14
CA PRO A 478 14.23 -11.80 15.69
C PRO A 478 13.48 -10.64 16.36
N LYS A 479 12.83 -9.80 15.56
CA LYS A 479 11.99 -8.71 16.05
C LYS A 479 10.66 -9.20 16.58
N GLU A 480 9.92 -8.35 17.32
CA GLU A 480 8.61 -8.70 17.88
C GLU A 480 7.60 -9.20 16.82
N ILE A 481 7.64 -8.63 15.60
CA ILE A 481 6.76 -9.02 14.50
C ILE A 481 6.88 -10.52 14.18
N PHE A 482 8.08 -11.09 14.19
CA PHE A 482 8.29 -12.52 13.92
C PHE A 482 7.52 -13.41 14.90
N GLN A 483 7.53 -13.05 16.20
CA GLN A 483 6.81 -13.80 17.23
C GLN A 483 5.29 -13.68 17.07
N ARG A 484 4.78 -12.51 16.63
CA ARG A 484 3.36 -12.31 16.35
C ARG A 484 2.91 -13.11 15.12
N LEU A 485 3.69 -13.12 14.04
CA LEU A 485 3.39 -13.87 12.83
C LEU A 485 3.39 -15.38 13.06
N LYS A 486 4.31 -15.89 13.89
CA LYS A 486 4.32 -17.30 14.27
C LYS A 486 3.03 -17.74 14.97
N LYS A 487 2.44 -16.86 15.79
CA LYS A 487 1.14 -17.10 16.45
C LYS A 487 -0.05 -16.97 15.50
N LEU A 488 0.10 -16.24 14.40
CA LEU A 488 -0.96 -16.05 13.41
C LEU A 488 -1.12 -17.29 12.51
N ASN A 489 0.00 -17.98 12.23
CA ASN A 489 0.02 -19.18 11.38
C ASN A 489 -0.09 -20.50 12.18
N SER A 490 0.03 -20.46 13.51
CA SER A 490 -0.23 -21.59 14.41
C SER A 490 -1.72 -21.71 14.72
#